data_AF-A0A9E2JH58-F1
#
_entry.id   AF-A0A9E2JH58-F1
#
_cell.length_a   1.000
_cell.length_b   1.000
_cell.length_c   1.000
_cell.angle_alpha   90.00
_cell.angle_beta   90.00
_cell.angle_gamma   90.00
#
_symmetry.space_group_name_H-M   'P 1'
#
loop_
_entity.id
_entity.type
_entity.pdbx_description
1 polymer ?
#
loop_
_entity_poly.entity_id
_entity_poly.type
_entity_poly.pdbx_seq_one_letter_code
_entity_poly.pdbx_strand_id
1 'polypeptide(L)' 'MTTPRLVVDAGKCTECMSCQLICSYTYSGAFNPEAARVVIRPPEIRFTDDCVPGCVLCARYCVYGAIVRPEAA' A
#
# COMPACT_ATOMS: atom_id res chain seq x y z
N MET A 1 -4.68 -17.10 5.31
CA MET A 1 -4.75 -15.71 4.81
C MET A 1 -3.93 -14.85 5.76
N THR A 2 -2.66 -14.62 5.46
CA THR A 2 -1.76 -13.88 6.37
C THR A 2 -1.58 -12.48 5.81
N THR A 3 -2.48 -11.57 6.20
CA THR A 3 -2.40 -10.14 5.86
C THR A 3 -1.02 -9.61 6.27
N PRO A 4 -0.34 -8.81 5.43
CA PRO A 4 0.89 -8.14 5.85
C PRO A 4 0.57 -7.33 7.12
N ARG A 5 1.38 -7.52 8.18
CA ARG A 5 1.25 -6.74 9.42
C ARG A 5 1.64 -5.30 9.08
N LEU A 6 0.65 -4.49 8.69
CA LEU A 6 0.78 -3.08 8.37
C LEU A 6 -0.23 -2.31 9.22
N VAL A 7 0.16 -1.11 9.65
CA VAL A 7 -0.73 -0.16 10.31
C VAL A 7 -1.13 0.89 9.29
N VAL A 8 -2.42 1.20 9.23
CA VAL A 8 -3.00 2.13 8.26
C VAL A 8 -3.65 3.28 9.01
N ASP A 9 -3.25 4.51 8.66
CA ASP A 9 -3.85 5.76 9.09
C ASP A 9 -4.27 6.53 7.83
N ALA A 10 -5.50 6.27 7.37
CA ALA A 10 -6.01 6.88 6.16
C ALA A 10 -6.15 8.41 6.27
N GLY A 11 -6.20 8.98 7.49
CA GLY A 11 -6.22 10.42 7.71
C GLY A 11 -4.94 11.13 7.30
N LYS A 12 -3.82 10.40 7.17
CA LYS A 12 -2.54 10.90 6.65
C LYS A 12 -2.38 10.72 5.14
N CYS A 13 -3.31 10.04 4.47
CA CYS A 13 -3.20 9.77 3.05
C CYS A 13 -3.51 11.01 2.22
N THR A 14 -2.61 11.38 1.30
CA THR A 14 -2.79 12.52 0.38
C THR A 14 -3.04 12.09 -1.07
N GLU A 15 -3.38 10.81 -1.28
CA GLU A 15 -3.66 10.24 -2.61
C GLU A 15 -2.52 10.43 -3.64
N CYS A 16 -1.26 10.46 -3.19
CA CYS A 16 -0.09 10.63 -4.06
C CYS A 16 0.22 9.44 -4.99
N MET A 17 -0.52 8.33 -4.83
CA MET A 17 -0.40 7.08 -5.58
C MET A 17 0.96 6.36 -5.54
N SER A 18 1.95 6.86 -4.78
CA SER A 18 3.30 6.26 -4.74
C SER A 18 3.30 4.79 -4.30
N CYS A 19 2.47 4.44 -3.32
CA CYS A 19 2.31 3.06 -2.86
C CYS A 19 1.66 2.16 -3.92
N GLN A 20 0.73 2.68 -4.74
CA GLN A 20 0.11 1.94 -5.84
C GLN A 20 1.10 1.74 -6.99
N LEU A 21 1.82 2.80 -7.37
CA LEU A 21 2.80 2.77 -8.46
C LEU A 21 3.95 1.81 -8.18
N ILE A 22 4.54 1.82 -6.97
CA ILE A 22 5.60 0.86 -6.66
C ILE A 22 5.06 -0.58 -6.62
N CYS A 23 3.82 -0.76 -6.17
CA CYS A 23 3.18 -2.07 -6.10
C CYS A 23 2.93 -2.65 -7.51
N SER A 24 2.29 -1.88 -8.39
CA SER A 24 2.03 -2.34 -9.76
C SER A 24 3.33 -2.51 -10.54
N TYR A 25 4.29 -1.60 -10.44
CA TYR A 25 5.58 -1.79 -11.08
C TYR A 25 6.26 -3.09 -10.63
N THR A 26 6.24 -3.39 -9.33
CA THR A 26 6.89 -4.60 -8.80
C THR A 26 6.19 -5.90 -9.21
N TYR A 27 4.86 -5.91 -9.29
CA TYR A 27 4.09 -7.16 -9.48
C TYR A 27 3.47 -7.35 -10.87
N SER A 28 3.35 -6.28 -11.67
CA SER A 28 2.84 -6.34 -13.05
C SER A 28 3.82 -5.77 -14.08
N GLY A 29 4.93 -5.14 -13.65
CA GLY A 29 5.91 -4.52 -14.55
C GLY A 29 5.44 -3.22 -15.18
N ALA A 30 4.29 -2.69 -14.77
CA ALA A 30 3.68 -1.48 -15.33
C ALA A 30 3.40 -0.43 -14.25
N PHE A 31 3.65 0.83 -14.57
CA PHE A 31 3.23 1.98 -13.75
C PHE A 31 1.73 2.24 -13.95
N ASN A 32 0.89 1.37 -13.39
CA ASN A 32 -0.56 1.49 -13.46
C ASN A 32 -1.17 1.33 -12.06
N PRO A 33 -1.72 2.38 -11.44
CA PRO A 33 -2.36 2.30 -10.13
C PRO A 33 -3.50 1.28 -10.04
N GLU A 34 -4.25 1.04 -11.12
CA GLU A 34 -5.34 0.06 -11.15
C GLU A 34 -4.85 -1.39 -11.09
N ALA A 35 -3.60 -1.63 -11.51
CA ALA A 35 -2.95 -2.93 -11.39
C ALA A 35 -2.30 -3.17 -10.02
N ALA A 36 -2.40 -2.21 -9.10
CA ALA A 36 -1.82 -2.34 -7.77
C ALA A 36 -2.67 -3.25 -6.87
N ARG A 37 -1.99 -3.95 -5.95
CA ARG A 37 -2.63 -4.80 -4.93
C ARG A 37 -2.99 -4.04 -3.66
N VAL A 38 -2.74 -2.72 -3.65
CA VAL A 38 -3.20 -1.76 -2.65
C VAL A 38 -4.09 -0.75 -3.36
N VAL A 39 -5.27 -0.50 -2.81
CA VAL A 39 -6.29 0.39 -3.37
C VAL A 39 -6.45 1.57 -2.42
N ILE A 40 -6.20 2.77 -2.94
CA ILE A 40 -6.33 4.02 -2.20
C ILE A 40 -7.66 4.67 -2.56
N ARG A 41 -8.58 4.75 -1.59
CA ARG A 41 -9.85 5.49 -1.69
C ARG A 41 -10.23 6.08 -0.34
N PRO A 42 -9.59 7.19 0.10
CA PRO A 42 -9.86 7.79 1.39
C PRO A 42 -11.37 8.00 1.63
N PRO A 43 -11.87 7.73 2.85
CA PRO A 43 -11.12 7.44 4.08
C PRO A 43 -10.66 5.98 4.21
N GLU A 44 -10.72 5.17 3.15
CA GLU A 44 -10.39 3.75 3.18
C GLU A 44 -9.11 3.43 2.37
N ILE A 45 -8.26 2.57 2.93
CA ILE A 45 -7.14 1.95 2.22
C ILE A 45 -7.31 0.45 2.34
N ARG A 46 -7.44 -0.22 1.19
CA ARG A 46 -7.69 -1.67 1.13
C ARG A 46 -6.55 -2.39 0.43
N PHE A 47 -6.41 -3.68 0.73
CA PHE A 47 -5.51 -4.59 0.03
C PHE A 47 -6.35 -5.63 -0.70
N THR A 48 -5.95 -5.97 -1.92
CA THR A 48 -6.65 -7.01 -2.71
C THR A 48 -6.27 -8.41 -2.23
N ASP A 49 -7.04 -9.41 -2.64
CA ASP A 49 -6.78 -10.82 -2.28
C ASP A 49 -5.42 -11.32 -2.84
N ASP A 50 -4.91 -10.69 -3.89
CA ASP A 50 -3.60 -10.98 -4.49
C ASP A 50 -2.42 -10.40 -3.69
N CYS A 51 -2.68 -9.65 -2.62
CA CYS A 51 -1.63 -9.04 -1.81
C CYS A 51 -0.71 -10.11 -1.20
N VAL A 52 0.61 -9.90 -1.29
CA VAL A 52 1.60 -10.89 -0.84
C VAL A 52 1.78 -10.83 0.68
N PRO A 53 1.62 -11.95 1.41
CA PRO A 53 1.90 -12.02 2.84
C PRO A 53 3.32 -11.53 3.19
N GLY A 54 3.42 -10.64 4.18
CA GLY A 54 4.70 -10.06 4.62
C GLY A 54 5.29 -9.01 3.67
N CYS A 55 4.60 -8.63 2.59
CA CYS A 55 5.01 -7.50 1.76
C CYS A 55 4.89 -6.17 2.52
N VAL A 56 5.85 -5.29 2.27
CA VAL A 56 6.03 -4.01 2.99
C VAL A 56 6.35 -2.86 2.04
N LEU A 57 6.16 -3.04 0.72
CA LEU A 57 6.50 -2.04 -0.29
C LEU A 57 5.67 -0.76 -0.12
N CYS A 58 4.35 -0.91 0.03
CA CYS A 58 3.45 0.22 0.25
C CYS A 58 3.85 1.06 1.48
N ALA A 59 4.28 0.41 2.57
CA ALA A 59 4.77 1.10 3.76
C ALA A 59 6.12 1.79 3.54
N ARG A 60 7.06 1.14 2.83
CA ARG A 60 8.38 1.73 2.51
C ARG A 60 8.28 2.99 1.65
N TYR A 61 7.26 3.07 0.80
CA TYR A 61 7.06 4.17 -0.16
C TYR A 61 5.94 5.13 0.26
N CYS A 62 5.36 4.96 1.45
CA CYS A 62 4.39 5.92 1.98
C CYS A 62 5.13 7.07 2.68
N VAL A 63 5.38 8.16 1.94
CA VAL A 63 6.09 9.35 2.44
C VAL A 63 5.32 10.03 3.59
N TYR A 64 4.00 9.94 3.59
CA TYR A 64 3.14 10.59 4.57
C TYR A 64 2.85 9.75 5.82
N GLY A 65 3.37 8.51 5.88
CA GLY A 65 3.13 7.64 7.03
C GLY A 65 1.67 7.17 7.18
N ALA A 66 0.88 7.19 6.10
CA ALA A 66 -0.47 6.62 6.07
C ALA A 66 -0.46 5.08 6.08
N ILE A 67 0.65 4.45 5.68
CA ILE A 67 0.88 3.01 5.76
C ILE A 67 2.27 2.82 6.36
N VAL A 68 2.35 2.15 7.51
CA VAL A 68 3.63 1.92 8.22
C VAL A 68 3.77 0.48 8.69
N ARG A 69 5.00 0.08 9.02
CA ARG A 69 5.23 -1.18 9.74
C ARG A 69 4.84 -1.02 11.21
N PRO A 70 4.37 -2.06 11.90
CA PRO A 70 4.01 -2.00 13.32
C PRO A 70 5.15 -1.54 14.22
N GLU A 71 6.40 -1.88 13.88
CA GLU A 71 7.60 -1.47 14.63
C GLU A 71 7.97 0.01 14.43
N ALA A 72 7.35 0.67 13.45
CA ALA A 72 7.58 2.07 13.08
C ALA A 72 6.33 2.94 13.27
N ALA A 73 5.29 2.40 13.91
CA ALA A 73 4.01 3.06 14.15
C ALA A 73 4.00 3.84 15.47
#